data_AF-A0A4R7S1S4-F1
#
_entry.id   AF-A0A4R7S1S4-F1
#
_cell.length_a   1.000
_cell.length_b   1.000
_cell.length_c   1.000
_cell.angle_alpha   90.00
_cell.angle_beta   90.00
_cell.angle_gamma   90.00
#
_symmetry.space_group_name_H-M   'P 1'
#
loop_
_entity.id
_entity.type
_entity.pdbx_description
1 polymer ?
#
loop_
_entity_poly.entity_id
_entity_poly.type
_entity_poly.pdbx_seq_one_letter_code
_entity_poly.pdbx_strand_id
1 'polypeptide(L)' 'MSYLQGDDRSQAWMLPQSLEDYLSEDNPVRFIDAFVDELDFRQAKLPVEAAATGRPGYAPGDLLKLYLYGYLNRV' A
#
# COMPACT_ATOMS: atom_id res chain seq x y z
N MET A 1 10.92 12.46 6.57
CA MET A 1 10.97 12.14 5.13
C MET A 1 9.54 12.05 4.65
N SER A 2 9.13 12.85 3.67
CA SER A 2 7.77 12.75 3.10
C SER A 2 7.81 11.77 1.94
N TYR A 3 7.03 10.70 2.01
CA TYR A 3 6.67 9.91 0.82
C TYR A 3 5.48 10.55 0.11
N LEU A 4 5.18 10.10 -1.10
CA LEU A 4 3.90 10.41 -1.73
C LEU A 4 2.77 9.82 -0.88
N GLN A 5 1.82 10.65 -0.49
CA GLN A 5 0.62 10.21 0.21
C GLN A 5 -0.44 9.86 -0.82
N GLY A 6 -0.98 8.64 -0.73
CA GLY A 6 -2.13 8.22 -1.53
C GLY A 6 -3.45 8.73 -0.97
N ASP A 7 -4.51 8.55 -1.74
CA ASP A 7 -5.89 8.80 -1.30
C ASP A 7 -6.39 7.67 -0.39
N ASP A 8 -7.33 8.00 0.50
CA ASP A 8 -8.01 7.01 1.32
C ASP A 8 -8.96 6.16 0.48
N ARG A 9 -8.88 4.84 0.61
CA ARG A 9 -9.75 3.89 -0.09
C ARG A 9 -11.23 4.01 0.29
N SER A 10 -11.53 4.49 1.50
CA SER A 10 -12.90 4.72 1.96
C SER A 10 -13.41 6.10 1.55
N GLN A 11 -12.60 6.92 0.88
CA GLN A 11 -13.03 8.21 0.37
C GLN A 11 -14.15 8.00 -0.66
N ALA A 12 -15.32 8.58 -0.39
CA ALA A 12 -16.45 8.60 -1.31
C ALA A 12 -16.33 9.76 -2.30
N TRP A 13 -16.64 9.50 -3.57
CA TRP A 13 -16.59 10.47 -4.67
C TRP A 13 -17.99 10.62 -5.27
N MET A 14 -18.21 11.69 -6.05
CA MET A 14 -19.51 11.90 -6.71
C MET A 14 -19.81 10.76 -7.70
N LEU A 15 -18.79 10.38 -8.48
CA LEU A 15 -18.68 9.16 -9.28
C LEU A 15 -17.17 8.94 -9.54
N PRO A 16 -16.64 7.69 -9.52
CA PRO A 16 -17.28 6.42 -9.16
C PRO A 16 -17.47 6.22 -7.64
N GLN A 17 -17.91 5.02 -7.23
CA GLN A 17 -18.00 4.60 -5.82
C GLN A 17 -16.61 4.51 -5.16
N SER A 18 -16.57 4.39 -3.83
CA SER A 18 -15.29 4.26 -3.10
C SER A 18 -14.59 2.93 -3.45
N LEU A 19 -13.29 2.84 -3.24
CA LEU A 19 -12.56 1.59 -3.49
C LEU A 19 -13.04 0.47 -2.57
N GLU A 20 -13.44 0.79 -1.33
CA GLU A 20 -14.01 -0.19 -0.39
C GLU A 20 -15.26 -0.86 -0.94
N ASP A 21 -16.11 -0.15 -1.68
CA ASP A 21 -17.35 -0.70 -2.25
C ASP A 21 -17.08 -1.78 -3.32
N TYR A 22 -15.89 -1.79 -3.92
CA TYR A 22 -15.47 -2.79 -4.90
C TYR A 22 -14.75 -4.00 -4.28
N LEU A 23 -14.44 -3.96 -2.98
CA LEU A 23 -13.67 -5.00 -2.30
C LEU A 23 -14.57 -5.88 -1.45
N SER A 24 -14.72 -7.16 -1.83
CA SER A 24 -15.38 -8.15 -0.99
C SER A 24 -14.68 -8.30 0.37
N GLU A 25 -15.41 -8.78 1.38
CA GLU A 25 -14.86 -9.05 2.72
C GLU A 25 -13.70 -10.06 2.66
N ASP A 26 -13.79 -11.05 1.78
CA ASP A 26 -12.75 -12.08 1.61
C ASP A 26 -11.65 -11.68 0.61
N ASN A 27 -11.60 -10.42 0.17
CA ASN A 27 -10.60 -10.01 -0.81
C ASN A 27 -9.17 -10.08 -0.20
N PRO A 28 -8.21 -10.77 -0.85
CA PRO A 28 -6.85 -10.94 -0.30
C PRO A 28 -6.11 -9.62 -0.06
N VAL A 29 -6.48 -8.53 -0.74
CA VAL A 29 -5.92 -7.20 -0.50
C VAL A 29 -6.09 -6.77 0.96
N ARG A 30 -7.20 -7.13 1.61
CA ARG A 30 -7.43 -6.79 3.03
C ARG A 30 -6.39 -7.45 3.95
N PHE A 31 -6.02 -8.70 3.67
CA PHE A 31 -4.95 -9.38 4.39
C PHE A 31 -3.59 -8.74 4.13
N ILE A 32 -3.26 -8.48 2.85
CA ILE A 32 -1.98 -7.87 2.46
C ILE A 32 -1.80 -6.52 3.17
N ASP A 33 -2.88 -5.73 3.20
CA ASP A 33 -2.89 -4.43 3.81
C ASP A 33 -2.65 -4.46 5.33
N ALA A 34 -3.45 -5.24 6.06
CA ALA A 34 -3.28 -5.41 7.51
C ALA A 34 -1.91 -6.00 7.87
N PHE A 35 -1.45 -7.01 7.11
CA PHE A 35 -0.14 -7.63 7.33
C PHE A 35 1.01 -6.63 7.16
N VAL A 36 0.97 -5.81 6.11
CA VAL A 36 2.04 -4.85 5.84
C VAL A 36 2.00 -3.66 6.81
N ASP A 37 0.80 -3.22 7.23
CA ASP A 37 0.65 -2.11 8.17
C ASP A 37 1.15 -2.46 9.58
N GLU A 38 1.07 -3.73 9.98
CA GLU A 38 1.61 -4.22 11.25
C GLU A 38 3.11 -4.58 11.20
N LEU A 39 3.72 -4.61 10.01
CA LEU A 39 5.11 -5.02 9.84
C LEU A 39 6.11 -3.95 10.30
N ASP A 40 7.02 -4.33 11.19
CA ASP A 40 8.20 -3.50 11.49
C ASP A 40 9.27 -3.66 10.39
N PHE A 41 9.29 -2.71 9.46
CA PHE A 41 10.25 -2.67 8.35
C PHE A 41 11.72 -2.60 8.80
N ARG A 42 12.00 -1.99 9.96
CA ARG A 42 13.38 -1.90 10.48
C ARG A 42 13.84 -3.26 10.99
N GLN A 43 12.97 -3.97 11.71
CA GLN A 43 13.24 -5.34 12.16
C GLN A 43 13.35 -6.31 10.98
N ALA A 44 12.53 -6.12 9.95
CA ALA A 44 12.59 -6.87 8.70
C ALA A 44 13.81 -6.54 7.82
N LYS A 45 14.65 -5.58 8.23
CA LYS A 45 15.83 -5.10 7.49
C LYS A 45 15.50 -4.64 6.06
N LEU A 46 14.29 -4.10 5.88
CA LEU A 46 13.87 -3.52 4.62
C LEU A 46 14.36 -2.07 4.52
N PRO A 47 14.81 -1.63 3.33
CA PRO A 47 15.24 -0.27 3.13
C PRO A 47 14.03 0.66 3.24
N VAL A 48 14.06 1.55 4.24
CA VAL A 48 12.99 2.53 4.46
C VAL A 48 13.42 3.95 4.13
N GLU A 49 14.71 4.24 4.03
CA GLU A 49 15.18 5.60 3.82
C GLU A 49 14.88 6.11 2.41
N ALA A 50 14.21 7.26 2.33
CA ALA A 50 13.94 7.92 1.06
C ALA A 50 15.25 8.49 0.48
N ALA A 51 15.50 8.25 -0.80
CA ALA A 51 16.60 8.90 -1.51
C ALA A 51 16.38 10.43 -1.54
N ALA A 52 17.46 11.20 -1.44
CA ALA A 52 17.43 12.66 -1.53
C ALA A 52 17.28 13.13 -2.99
N THR A 53 16.25 12.64 -3.67
CA THR A 53 15.86 13.02 -5.03
C THR A 53 14.76 14.08 -4.98
N GLY A 54 14.68 14.95 -5.99
CA GLY A 54 13.76 16.10 -5.96
C GLY A 54 12.29 15.73 -5.74
N ARG A 55 11.78 14.69 -6.42
CA ARG A 55 10.42 14.18 -6.20
C ARG A 55 10.43 13.19 -5.03
N PRO A 56 9.50 13.30 -4.06
CA PRO A 56 9.25 12.27 -3.06
C PRO A 56 9.05 10.88 -3.70
N GLY A 57 9.68 9.86 -3.10
CA GLY A 57 9.46 8.47 -3.48
C GLY A 57 8.12 7.92 -2.96
N TYR A 58 7.77 6.71 -3.41
CA TYR A 58 6.67 5.93 -2.83
C TYR A 58 7.05 5.39 -1.45
N ALA A 59 6.05 5.14 -0.59
CA ALA A 59 6.30 4.55 0.71
C ALA A 59 6.74 3.07 0.54
N PRO A 60 7.70 2.58 1.34
CA PRO A 60 8.13 1.19 1.30
C PRO A 60 6.98 0.19 1.50
N GLY A 61 5.99 0.55 2.32
CA GLY A 61 4.80 -0.25 2.55
C GLY A 61 3.94 -0.42 1.30
N ASP A 62 3.68 0.66 0.57
CA ASP A 62 2.89 0.60 -0.67
C ASP A 62 3.55 -0.31 -1.71
N LEU A 63 4.88 -0.20 -1.86
CA LEU A 63 5.65 -1.05 -2.76
C LEU A 63 5.60 -2.53 -2.34
N LEU A 64 5.67 -2.81 -1.03
CA LEU A 64 5.57 -4.17 -0.52
C LEU A 64 4.17 -4.76 -0.73
N LYS A 65 3.11 -3.97 -0.50
CA LYS A 65 1.71 -4.38 -0.78
C LYS A 65 1.54 -4.77 -2.24
N LEU A 66 2.05 -3.95 -3.17
CA LEU A 66 2.03 -4.25 -4.61
C LEU A 66 2.83 -5.50 -4.97
N TYR A 67 4.03 -5.66 -4.41
CA TYR A 67 4.87 -6.83 -4.64
C TYR A 67 4.17 -8.12 -4.18
N LEU A 68 3.60 -8.12 -2.97
CA LEU A 68 2.86 -9.26 -2.43
C LEU A 68 1.62 -9.57 -3.26
N TYR A 69 0.88 -8.55 -3.69
CA TYR A 69 -0.28 -8.74 -4.56
C TYR A 69 0.12 -9.39 -5.89
N GLY A 70 1.16 -8.89 -6.56
CA GLY A 70 1.66 -9.48 -7.82
C GLY A 70 2.13 -10.91 -7.62
N TYR A 71 2.87 -11.18 -6.54
CA TYR A 71 3.35 -12.52 -6.20
C TYR A 71 2.20 -13.52 -5.98
N LEU A 72 1.18 -13.14 -5.19
CA LEU A 72 0.04 -14.00 -4.89
C LEU A 72 -0.83 -14.27 -6.12
N ASN A 73 -0.98 -13.27 -7.00
CA ASN A 73 -1.79 -13.39 -8.21
C ASN A 73 -1.02 -13.93 -9.43
N ARG A 74 0.31 -14.12 -9.31
CA ARG A 74 1.21 -14.55 -10.41
C ARG A 74 1.12 -13.67 -11.66
N VAL A 75 1.11 -12.35 -11.44
CA VAL A 75 1.09 -11.31 -12.50
C VAL A 75 2.49 -10.79 -12.78
#